data_AF-A0A7W1FEI1-F1
#
_entry.id   AF-A0A7W1FEI1-F1
#
_cell.length_a   1.000
_cell.length_b   1.000
_cell.length_c   1.000
_cell.angle_alpha   90.00
_cell.angle_beta   90.00
_cell.angle_gamma   90.00
#
_symmetry.space_group_name_H-M   'P 1'
#
loop_
_entity.id
_entity.type
_entity.pdbx_description
1 polymer ?
#
loop_
_entity_poly.entity_id
_entity_poly.type
_entity_poly.pdbx_seq_one_letter_code
_entity_poly.pdbx_strand_id
1 'polypeptide(L)'
;MLIVMKPDATETDVERVLETIEKLGFKPHEMPGANRIAIGITGNNGAVDPTHFENLSGVADAIRVTKPYKLISKDLRPEKSIIKV
;
A
#
# COMPACT_ATOMS: atom_id res chain seq x y z
N MET A 1 1.73 1.27 0.01
CA MET A 1 0.34 0.78 0.12
C MET A 1 0.37 -0.74 0.16
N LEU A 2 -0.60 -1.40 0.78
CA LEU A 2 -0.68 -2.86 0.87
C LEU A 2 -2.04 -3.29 0.33
N ILE A 3 -2.04 -4.11 -0.71
CA ILE A 3 -3.24 -4.73 -1.25
C ILE A 3 -3.31 -6.15 -0.69
N VAL A 4 -4.44 -6.50 -0.12
CA VAL A 4 -4.74 -7.86 0.33
C VAL A 4 -5.63 -8.49 -0.73
N MET A 5 -5.20 -9.63 -1.27
CA MET A 5 -5.98 -10.40 -2.24
C MET A 5 -6.96 -11.32 -1.51
N LYS A 6 -8.04 -11.68 -2.21
CA LYS A 6 -9.00 -12.70 -1.78
C LYS A 6 -8.30 -14.06 -1.73
N PRO A 7 -8.74 -14.97 -0.83
CA PRO A 7 -8.20 -16.33 -0.78
C PRO A 7 -8.47 -17.11 -2.09
N ASP A 8 -9.57 -16.78 -2.79
CA ASP A 8 -9.96 -17.38 -4.07
C ASP A 8 -9.41 -16.60 -5.29
N ALA A 9 -8.48 -15.67 -5.08
CA ALA A 9 -7.88 -14.91 -6.18
C ALA A 9 -7.08 -15.84 -7.08
N THR A 10 -7.39 -15.82 -8.38
CA THR A 10 -6.65 -16.59 -9.37
C THR A 10 -5.30 -15.93 -9.67
N GLU A 11 -4.34 -16.68 -10.20
CA GLU A 11 -3.07 -16.10 -10.67
C GLU A 11 -3.30 -14.99 -11.70
N THR A 12 -4.34 -15.12 -12.54
CA THR A 12 -4.74 -14.07 -13.50
C THR A 12 -5.19 -12.79 -12.81
N ASP A 13 -5.85 -12.87 -11.65
CA ASP A 13 -6.22 -11.68 -10.88
C ASP A 13 -4.99 -11.01 -10.27
N VAL A 14 -4.05 -11.81 -9.76
CA VAL A 14 -2.76 -11.31 -9.25
C VAL A 14 -2.00 -10.58 -10.36
N GLU A 15 -1.86 -11.20 -11.52
CA GLU A 15 -1.16 -10.63 -12.68
C GLU A 15 -1.80 -9.32 -13.16
N ARG A 16 -3.15 -9.25 -13.22
CA ARG A 16 -3.85 -7.99 -13.54
C ARG A 16 -3.54 -6.89 -12.52
N VAL A 17 -3.48 -7.22 -11.24
CA VAL A 17 -3.14 -6.26 -10.19
C VAL A 17 -1.68 -5.80 -10.37
N LEU A 18 -0.75 -6.70 -10.61
CA LEU A 18 0.66 -6.37 -10.89
C LEU A 18 0.81 -5.44 -12.10
N GLU A 19 0.19 -5.78 -13.23
CA GLU A 19 0.20 -4.94 -14.43
C GLU A 19 -0.38 -3.55 -14.18
N THR A 20 -1.48 -3.47 -13.44
CA THR A 20 -2.14 -2.18 -13.14
C THR A 20 -1.21 -1.30 -12.31
N ILE A 21 -0.50 -1.90 -11.34
CA ILE A 21 0.48 -1.19 -10.51
C ILE A 21 1.65 -0.69 -11.37
N GLU A 22 2.16 -1.52 -12.29
CA GLU A 22 3.25 -1.15 -13.19
C GLU A 22 2.84 -0.06 -14.19
N LYS A 23 1.62 -0.13 -14.74
CA LYS A 23 1.06 0.91 -15.62
C LYS A 23 0.95 2.27 -14.94
N LEU A 24 0.74 2.28 -13.64
CA LEU A 24 0.73 3.50 -12.83
C LEU A 24 2.15 4.00 -12.47
N GLY A 25 3.19 3.30 -12.89
CA GLY A 25 4.59 3.66 -12.62
C GLY A 25 5.05 3.31 -11.21
N PHE A 26 4.31 2.47 -10.50
CA PHE A 26 4.70 1.97 -9.18
C PHE A 26 5.36 0.60 -9.28
N LYS A 27 6.09 0.22 -8.23
CA LYS A 27 6.71 -1.10 -8.15
C LYS A 27 5.86 -2.02 -7.27
N PRO A 28 5.20 -3.04 -7.84
CA PRO A 28 4.54 -4.06 -7.04
C PRO A 28 5.57 -4.97 -6.37
N HIS A 29 5.20 -5.52 -5.23
CA HIS A 29 5.95 -6.54 -4.50
C HIS A 29 4.95 -7.56 -3.98
N GLU A 30 4.94 -8.74 -4.59
CA GLU A 30 4.18 -9.87 -4.09
C GLU A 30 4.77 -10.40 -2.77
N MET A 31 3.88 -10.75 -1.85
CA MET A 31 4.17 -11.33 -0.55
C MET A 31 3.17 -12.48 -0.35
N PRO A 32 3.53 -13.70 -0.77
CA PRO A 32 2.69 -14.87 -0.55
C PRO A 32 2.61 -15.14 0.96
N GLY A 33 1.42 -15.03 1.54
CA GLY A 33 1.13 -15.38 2.92
C GLY A 33 0.43 -16.74 3.01
N ALA A 34 0.49 -17.37 4.18
CA ALA A 34 -0.04 -18.72 4.40
C ALA A 34 -1.55 -18.88 4.08
N ASN A 35 -2.34 -17.82 4.26
CA ASN A 35 -3.79 -17.83 4.01
C ASN A 35 -4.23 -16.86 2.90
N ARG A 36 -3.41 -15.87 2.55
CA ARG A 36 -3.74 -14.81 1.60
C ARG A 36 -2.47 -14.27 0.95
N ILE A 37 -2.57 -13.89 -0.32
CA ILE A 37 -1.52 -13.17 -1.03
C ILE A 37 -1.66 -11.68 -0.70
N ALA A 38 -0.58 -11.05 -0.28
CA ALA A 38 -0.50 -9.61 -0.13
C ALA A 38 0.40 -9.03 -1.22
N ILE A 39 0.06 -7.86 -1.73
CA ILE A 39 0.86 -7.13 -2.72
C ILE A 39 1.19 -5.76 -2.15
N GLY A 40 2.46 -5.56 -1.82
CA GLY A 40 2.99 -4.28 -1.40
C GLY A 40 3.28 -3.39 -2.61
N ILE A 41 2.90 -2.12 -2.55
CA ILE A 41 3.26 -1.12 -3.57
C ILE A 41 4.33 -0.21 -2.98
N THR A 42 5.49 -0.20 -3.64
CA THR A 42 6.69 0.56 -3.27
C THR A 42 7.01 1.59 -4.38
N GLY A 43 7.65 2.71 -4.05
CA GLY A 43 7.91 3.81 -5.00
C GLY A 43 6.82 4.89 -5.04
N ASN A 44 5.86 4.82 -4.13
CA ASN A 44 4.88 5.87 -3.88
C ASN A 44 5.58 7.12 -3.28
N ASN A 45 5.63 8.21 -4.03
CA ASN A 45 5.97 9.56 -3.52
C ASN A 45 4.73 10.40 -3.17
N GLY A 46 3.52 9.90 -3.42
CA GLY A 46 2.25 10.62 -3.25
C GLY A 46 1.08 9.69 -2.92
N ALA A 47 -0.04 10.24 -2.45
CA ALA A 47 -1.23 9.45 -2.08
C ALA A 47 -1.72 8.63 -3.29
N VAL A 48 -1.49 7.32 -3.26
CA VAL A 48 -2.11 6.40 -4.23
C VAL A 48 -3.52 6.16 -3.73
N ASP A 49 -4.50 6.34 -4.61
CA ASP A 49 -5.90 6.15 -4.29
C ASP A 49 -6.20 4.63 -4.22
N PRO A 50 -6.58 4.09 -3.05
CA PRO A 50 -6.91 2.68 -2.90
C PRO A 50 -8.12 2.27 -3.74
N THR A 51 -9.02 3.19 -4.08
CA THR A 51 -10.24 2.90 -4.87
C THR A 51 -9.93 2.35 -6.26
N HIS A 52 -8.77 2.67 -6.83
CA HIS A 52 -8.36 2.13 -8.13
C HIS A 52 -8.08 0.63 -8.09
N PHE A 53 -7.71 0.11 -6.92
CA PHE A 53 -7.37 -1.29 -6.71
C PHE A 53 -8.50 -2.09 -6.06
N GLU A 54 -9.31 -1.46 -5.21
CA GLU A 54 -10.52 -2.09 -4.62
C GLU A 54 -11.53 -2.54 -5.68
N ASN A 55 -11.55 -1.86 -6.84
CA ASN A 55 -12.42 -2.21 -7.96
C ASN A 55 -11.90 -3.38 -8.82
N LEU A 56 -10.66 -3.85 -8.59
CA LEU A 56 -10.09 -4.96 -9.35
C LEU A 56 -10.61 -6.31 -8.85
N SER A 57 -10.84 -7.24 -9.78
CA SER A 57 -11.21 -8.61 -9.45
C SER A 57 -10.11 -9.26 -8.62
N GLY A 58 -10.50 -10.00 -7.58
CA GLY A 58 -9.57 -10.66 -6.66
C GLY A 58 -9.05 -9.79 -5.52
N VAL A 59 -9.22 -8.45 -5.53
CA VAL A 59 -8.80 -7.61 -4.39
C VAL A 59 -9.81 -7.75 -3.25
N ALA A 60 -9.32 -8.03 -2.05
CA ALA A 60 -10.13 -8.09 -0.84
C ALA A 60 -10.13 -6.74 -0.11
N ASP A 61 -8.96 -6.09 -0.03
CA ASP A 61 -8.79 -4.85 0.72
C ASP A 61 -7.55 -4.07 0.24
N ALA A 62 -7.58 -2.74 0.24
CA ALA A 62 -6.46 -1.89 -0.16
C ALA A 62 -6.08 -0.92 0.97
N ILE A 63 -5.14 -1.37 1.81
CA ILE A 63 -4.74 -0.69 3.03
C ILE A 63 -3.56 0.26 2.77
N ARG A 64 -3.75 1.55 3.04
CA ARG A 64 -2.65 2.53 3.00
C ARG A 64 -1.74 2.39 4.23
N VAL A 65 -0.61 1.70 4.06
CA VAL A 65 0.42 1.54 5.12
C VAL A 65 1.13 2.85 5.49
N THR A 66 1.14 3.84 4.58
CA THR A 66 1.74 5.14 4.88
C THR A 66 0.87 5.89 5.88
N LYS A 67 1.35 6.03 7.12
CA LYS A 67 0.73 6.90 8.12
C LYS A 67 0.55 8.31 7.51
N PRO A 68 -0.66 8.90 7.50
CA PRO A 68 -0.86 10.27 7.01
C PRO A 68 -0.11 11.33 7.86
N TYR A 69 0.43 10.94 9.01
CA TYR A 69 1.08 11.80 9.99
C TYR A 69 2.57 12.06 9.74
N LYS A 70 3.01 12.15 8.48
CA LYS A 70 4.42 12.44 8.15
C LYS A 70 4.89 13.82 8.67
N LEU A 71 3.98 14.67 9.12
CA LEU A 71 4.26 15.99 9.70
C LEU A 71 4.22 16.06 11.24
N ILE A 72 3.75 15.02 11.94
CA ILE A 72 3.48 15.09 13.41
C ILE A 72 4.14 13.96 14.19
N SER A 73 4.68 12.94 13.51
CA SER A 73 5.43 11.87 14.18
C SER A 73 6.79 12.39 14.65
N LYS A 74 7.04 12.26 15.96
CA LYS A 74 8.31 12.53 16.65
C LYS A 74 9.54 11.80 16.09
N ASP A 75 9.36 10.88 15.13
CA ASP A 75 10.43 10.19 14.42
C ASP A 75 11.39 11.14 13.67
N LEU A 76 10.93 12.30 13.19
CA LEU A 76 11.79 13.25 12.46
C LEU A 76 12.46 14.30 13.35
N ARG A 77 12.06 14.40 14.63
CA ARG A 77 12.59 15.39 15.58
C ARG A 77 12.69 14.78 16.98
N PRO A 78 13.86 14.23 17.37
CA PRO A 78 14.11 13.82 18.75
C PRO A 78 14.19 15.01 19.74
N GLU A 79 14.22 16.25 19.24
CA GLU A 79 14.34 17.44 20.07
C GLU A 79 12.97 17.94 20.56
N LYS A 80 12.83 18.05 21.88
CA LYS A 80 11.66 18.64 22.53
C LYS A 80 11.55 20.12 22.14
N SER A 81 10.38 20.56 21.67
CA SER A 81 10.08 21.98 21.54
C SER A 81 9.98 22.62 22.93
N ILE A 82 11.01 23.37 23.32
CA ILE A 82 11.00 24.16 24.55
C ILE A 82 10.28 25.48 24.23
N ILE A 83 9.05 25.62 24.72
CA ILE A 83 8.35 26.91 24.71
C ILE A 83 8.84 27.68 25.94
N LYS A 84 9.59 28.76 25.73
CA LYS A 84 9.87 29.74 26.79
C LYS A 84 8.68 30.69 26.87
N VAL A 85 8.08 30.77 28.06
CA VAL A 85 7.10 31.80 28.46
C VAL A 85 7.86 32.95 29.08
#